data_AF-A0A2X1PTR6-F1
#
_entry.id   AF-A0A2X1PTR6-F1
#
_cell.length_a   1.000
_cell.length_b   1.000
_cell.length_c   1.000
_cell.angle_alpha   90.00
_cell.angle_beta   90.00
_cell.angle_gamma   90.00
#
_symmetry.space_group_name_H-M   'P 1'
#
loop_
_entity.id
_entity.type
_entity.pdbx_description
1 polymer ?
#
loop_
_entity_poly.entity_id
_entity_poly.type
_entity_poly.pdbx_seq_one_letter_code
_entity_poly.pdbx_strand_id
1 'polypeptide(L)'
;MSPFILPANDEVPYNAIYFARSFYSSALHEIAHWLVAGKERRKLEDFGYWYEPDGRSEERQRDFEKVEVKPQALEWILATAAGFRYFVSADNLNGNPGDTQPFKQAVYEQVKTYAEKGLPKRAETLRKALVTFYGTEDEIDLAKFDVARI
;
A
#
# COMPACT_ATOMS: atom_id res chain seq x y z
N MET A 1 15.66 -8.87 -7.02
CA MET A 1 14.79 -8.18 -7.98
C MET A 1 13.99 -7.16 -7.19
N SER A 2 14.01 -5.90 -7.62
CA SER A 2 13.14 -4.84 -7.10
C SER A 2 11.70 -5.09 -7.59
N PRO A 3 10.68 -4.55 -6.91
CA PRO A 3 9.32 -4.62 -7.44
C PRO A 3 9.24 -3.99 -8.83
N PHE A 4 8.37 -4.52 -9.69
CA PHE A 4 8.18 -4.03 -11.05
C PHE A 4 6.75 -4.34 -11.51
N ILE A 5 6.10 -3.36 -12.13
CA ILE A 5 4.78 -3.52 -12.72
C ILE A 5 4.89 -3.49 -14.24
N LEU A 6 4.47 -4.58 -14.89
CA LEU A 6 4.41 -4.67 -16.34
C LEU A 6 2.94 -4.54 -16.81
N PRO A 7 2.59 -3.51 -17.59
CA PRO A 7 1.29 -3.47 -18.25
C PRO A 7 1.20 -4.58 -19.31
N ALA A 8 -0.04 -5.00 -19.63
CA ALA A 8 -0.26 -5.98 -20.68
C ALA A 8 0.36 -5.51 -22.02
N ASN A 9 1.05 -6.43 -22.71
CA ASN A 9 1.71 -6.20 -23.99
C ASN A 9 1.55 -7.43 -24.91
N ASP A 10 2.17 -7.40 -26.09
CA ASP A 10 2.04 -8.46 -27.09
C ASP A 10 2.60 -9.82 -26.64
N GLU A 11 3.51 -9.83 -25.67
CA GLU A 11 4.11 -11.05 -25.11
C GLU A 11 3.40 -11.53 -23.84
N VAL A 12 2.85 -10.59 -23.05
CA VAL A 12 2.18 -10.82 -21.77
C VAL A 12 0.79 -10.18 -21.81
N PRO A 13 -0.29 -10.93 -22.13
CA PRO A 13 -1.62 -10.37 -22.36
C PRO A 13 -2.37 -9.99 -21.05
N TYR A 14 -1.63 -9.76 -19.96
CA TYR A 14 -2.15 -9.37 -18.65
C TYR A 14 -1.19 -8.38 -17.96
N ASN A 15 -1.73 -7.52 -17.09
CA ASN A 15 -0.88 -6.70 -16.24
C ASN A 15 -0.26 -7.60 -15.16
N ALA A 16 1.07 -7.55 -15.01
CA ALA A 16 1.80 -8.33 -14.03
C ALA A 16 2.38 -7.44 -12.93
N ILE A 17 2.25 -7.88 -11.68
CA ILE A 17 2.84 -7.25 -10.51
C ILE A 17 3.93 -8.20 -10.00
N TYR A 18 5.19 -7.80 -10.14
CA TYR A 18 6.34 -8.49 -9.58
C TYR A 18 6.74 -7.78 -8.29
N PHE A 19 6.87 -8.52 -7.20
CA PHE A 19 7.25 -7.99 -5.89
C PHE A 19 8.54 -8.65 -5.40
N ALA A 20 9.27 -7.96 -4.53
CA ALA A 20 10.61 -8.37 -4.13
C ALA A 20 10.60 -9.47 -3.05
N ARG A 21 11.57 -10.38 -3.14
CA ARG A 21 12.04 -11.29 -2.06
C ARG A 21 10.99 -12.23 -1.45
N SER A 22 9.88 -12.50 -2.14
CA SER A 22 8.81 -13.41 -1.67
C SER A 22 8.18 -13.02 -0.33
N PHE A 23 8.27 -11.75 0.08
CA PHE A 23 7.63 -11.29 1.32
C PHE A 23 6.17 -10.95 1.08
N TYR A 24 5.30 -11.43 1.97
CA TYR A 24 3.87 -11.18 1.91
C TYR A 24 3.53 -9.68 1.98
N SER A 25 4.24 -8.93 2.83
CA SER A 25 4.12 -7.46 2.91
C SER A 25 4.49 -6.78 1.59
N SER A 26 5.57 -7.22 0.92
CA SER A 26 5.95 -6.66 -0.38
C SER A 26 4.86 -6.89 -1.43
N ALA A 27 4.23 -8.07 -1.45
CA ALA A 27 3.11 -8.31 -2.35
C ALA A 27 1.91 -7.40 -2.05
N LEU A 28 1.53 -7.25 -0.78
CA LEU A 28 0.44 -6.37 -0.38
C LEU A 28 0.72 -4.89 -0.72
N HIS A 29 1.96 -4.45 -0.54
CA HIS A 29 2.40 -3.10 -0.86
C HIS A 29 2.20 -2.78 -2.34
N GLU A 30 2.70 -3.64 -3.24
CA GLU A 30 2.55 -3.43 -4.69
C GLU A 30 1.08 -3.50 -5.13
N ILE A 31 0.29 -4.39 -4.54
CA ILE A 31 -1.14 -4.47 -4.80
C ILE A 31 -1.84 -3.18 -4.34
N ALA A 32 -1.48 -2.63 -3.19
CA ALA A 32 -2.04 -1.38 -2.69
C ALA A 32 -1.76 -0.22 -3.65
N HIS A 33 -0.53 -0.12 -4.16
CA HIS A 33 -0.17 0.82 -5.22
C HIS A 33 -1.04 0.66 -6.48
N TRP A 34 -1.22 -0.57 -6.95
CA TRP A 34 -2.08 -0.85 -8.11
C TRP A 34 -3.55 -0.48 -7.89
N LEU A 35 -4.04 -0.62 -6.65
CA LEU A 35 -5.41 -0.26 -6.26
C LEU A 35 -5.61 1.25 -6.25
N VAL A 36 -4.61 2.03 -5.82
CA VAL A 36 -4.60 3.50 -5.86
C VAL A 36 -4.43 4.02 -7.29
N ALA A 37 -3.61 3.37 -8.11
CA ALA A 37 -3.35 3.77 -9.48
C ALA A 37 -4.64 3.84 -10.32
N GLY A 38 -4.89 4.98 -10.96
CA GLY A 38 -6.02 5.21 -11.87
C GLY A 38 -5.90 4.41 -13.17
N LYS A 39 -6.97 4.38 -13.99
CA LYS A 39 -7.01 3.61 -15.25
C LYS A 39 -5.83 3.90 -16.19
N GLU A 40 -5.49 5.17 -16.35
CA GLU A 40 -4.38 5.57 -17.24
C GLU A 40 -3.02 5.24 -16.64
N ARG A 41 -2.83 5.44 -15.33
CA ARG A 41 -1.58 5.09 -14.65
C ARG A 41 -1.28 3.59 -14.73
N ARG A 42 -2.29 2.73 -14.70
CA ARG A 42 -2.13 1.27 -14.87
C ARG A 42 -1.60 0.82 -16.23
N LYS A 43 -1.52 1.71 -17.21
CA LYS A 43 -0.93 1.43 -18.53
C LYS A 43 0.56 1.80 -18.58
N LEU A 44 1.10 2.41 -17.53
CA LEU A 44 2.48 2.83 -17.43
C LEU A 44 3.27 1.81 -16.60
N GLU A 45 4.52 1.57 -16.96
CA GLU A 45 5.48 0.88 -16.09
C GLU A 45 5.55 1.60 -14.73
N ASP A 46 5.54 0.82 -13.65
CA ASP A 46 5.50 1.29 -12.25
C ASP A 46 4.46 2.38 -11.97
N PHE A 47 3.35 2.36 -12.71
CA PHE A 47 2.26 3.34 -12.67
C PHE A 47 2.68 4.80 -12.93
N GLY A 48 3.88 5.02 -13.46
CA GLY A 48 4.50 6.34 -13.55
C GLY A 48 4.75 6.98 -12.19
N TYR A 49 4.95 6.20 -11.13
CA TYR A 49 5.46 6.73 -9.86
C TYR A 49 6.91 7.20 -10.04
N TRP A 50 7.24 8.32 -9.39
CA TRP A 50 8.60 8.83 -9.37
C TRP A 50 9.42 8.00 -8.37
N TYR A 51 10.50 7.37 -8.83
CA TYR A 51 11.45 6.69 -7.95
C TYR A 51 12.52 7.70 -7.53
N GLU A 52 12.54 8.06 -6.25
CA GLU A 52 13.68 8.79 -5.67
C GLU A 52 14.53 7.78 -4.90
N PRO A 53 15.84 7.67 -5.22
CA PRO A 53 16.69 6.69 -4.58
C PRO A 53 16.79 6.94 -3.08
N ASP A 54 17.15 5.88 -2.38
CA ASP A 54 17.41 5.87 -0.94
C ASP A 54 18.43 6.94 -0.52
N GLY A 55 18.33 7.45 0.72
CA GLY A 55 19.13 8.59 1.19
C GLY A 55 18.44 9.94 1.01
N ARG A 56 17.10 9.96 1.04
CA ARG A 56 16.29 11.17 0.91
C ARG A 56 16.52 12.13 2.08
N SER A 57 16.52 13.42 1.80
CA SER A 57 16.47 14.47 2.84
C SER A 57 15.12 14.42 3.58
N GLU A 58 15.05 15.01 4.78
CA GLU A 58 13.80 15.07 5.53
C GLU A 58 12.67 15.75 4.74
N GLU A 59 12.97 16.84 4.02
CA GLU A 59 11.97 17.53 3.18
C GLU A 59 11.42 16.62 2.08
N ARG A 60 12.30 15.91 1.37
CA ARG A 60 11.92 14.94 0.33
C ARG A 60 11.15 13.75 0.90
N GLN A 61 11.52 13.31 2.11
CA GLN A 61 10.79 12.28 2.83
C GLN A 61 9.34 12.71 3.08
N ARG A 62 9.08 13.97 3.47
CA ARG A 62 7.71 14.47 3.68
C ARG A 62 6.88 14.50 2.41
N ASP A 63 7.49 14.80 1.25
CA ASP A 63 6.79 14.77 -0.03
C ASP A 63 6.45 13.34 -0.47
N PHE A 64 7.36 12.39 -0.24
CA PHE A 64 7.10 10.97 -0.44
C PHE A 64 5.96 10.46 0.46
N GLU A 65 6.01 10.79 1.75
CA GLU A 65 4.99 10.36 2.71
C GLU A 65 3.58 10.79 2.28
N LYS A 66 3.41 11.98 1.69
CA LYS A 66 2.10 12.45 1.17
C LYS A 66 1.53 11.54 0.09
N VAL A 67 2.38 11.00 -0.80
CA VAL A 67 1.91 10.11 -1.88
C VAL A 67 1.70 8.68 -1.39
N GLU A 68 2.38 8.29 -0.32
CA GLU A 68 2.28 6.97 0.31
C GLU A 68 1.09 6.79 1.26
N VAL A 69 0.45 7.86 1.75
CA VAL A 69 -0.66 7.75 2.72
C VAL A 69 -1.75 6.77 2.27
N LYS A 70 -2.16 6.85 0.99
CA LYS A 70 -3.24 5.99 0.45
C LYS A 70 -2.79 4.55 0.22
N PRO A 71 -1.64 4.29 -0.44
CA PRO A 71 -1.07 2.94 -0.54
C PRO A 71 -0.95 2.26 0.83
N GLN A 72 -0.29 2.90 1.80
CA GLN A 72 -0.06 2.34 3.14
C GLN A 72 -1.38 2.07 3.90
N ALA A 73 -2.37 2.96 3.77
CA ALA A 73 -3.69 2.74 4.38
C ALA A 73 -4.41 1.52 3.78
N LEU A 74 -4.35 1.35 2.46
CA LEU A 74 -4.91 0.15 1.81
C LEU A 74 -4.12 -1.10 2.17
N GLU A 75 -2.79 -1.04 2.23
CA GLU A 75 -1.95 -2.15 2.67
C GLU A 75 -2.33 -2.61 4.07
N TRP A 76 -2.50 -1.68 5.02
CA TRP A 76 -2.92 -2.00 6.38
C TRP A 76 -4.31 -2.66 6.41
N ILE A 77 -5.28 -2.13 5.67
CA ILE A 77 -6.63 -2.72 5.60
C ILE A 77 -6.59 -4.14 5.01
N LEU A 78 -5.83 -4.36 3.95
CA LEU A 78 -5.69 -5.67 3.31
C LEU A 78 -4.92 -6.66 4.20
N ALA A 79 -3.89 -6.21 4.91
CA ALA A 79 -3.17 -7.02 5.90
C ALA A 79 -4.11 -7.44 7.04
N THR A 80 -4.89 -6.52 7.60
CA THR A 80 -5.89 -6.84 8.63
C THR A 80 -6.94 -7.82 8.11
N ALA A 81 -7.43 -7.65 6.88
CA ALA A 81 -8.36 -8.59 6.24
C ALA A 81 -7.75 -9.98 6.02
N ALA A 82 -6.43 -10.06 5.80
CA ALA A 82 -5.70 -11.32 5.70
C ALA A 82 -5.28 -11.91 7.07
N GLY A 83 -5.57 -11.24 8.18
CA GLY A 83 -5.04 -11.63 9.50
C GLY A 83 -3.51 -11.50 9.60
N PHE A 84 -2.90 -10.69 8.75
CA PHE A 84 -1.46 -10.47 8.67
C PHE A 84 -1.02 -9.21 9.43
N ARG A 85 0.15 -9.25 10.06
CA ARG A 85 0.70 -8.09 10.79
C ARG A 85 1.28 -7.07 9.82
N TYR A 86 0.71 -5.87 9.84
CA TYR A 86 1.20 -4.71 9.08
C TYR A 86 2.31 -3.95 9.82
N PHE A 87 3.23 -3.38 9.05
CA PHE A 87 4.26 -2.45 9.49
C PHE A 87 4.33 -1.31 8.48
N VAL A 88 4.34 -0.08 8.96
CA VAL A 88 4.46 1.07 8.06
C VAL A 88 5.86 1.16 7.47
N SER A 89 5.96 1.35 6.16
CA SER A 89 7.24 1.54 5.49
C SER A 89 7.45 2.99 5.08
N ALA A 90 8.51 3.62 5.59
CA ALA A 90 8.96 4.94 5.13
C ALA A 90 9.88 4.85 3.88
N ASP A 91 10.27 3.63 3.50
CA ASP A 91 11.08 3.27 2.33
C ASP A 91 12.43 4.03 2.17
N ASN A 92 13.11 4.33 3.28
CA ASN A 92 14.37 5.10 3.30
C ASN A 92 15.41 4.37 4.18
N LEU A 93 15.98 3.28 3.65
CA LEU A 93 16.87 2.39 4.41
C LEU A 93 18.25 3.00 4.72
N ASN A 94 18.72 3.93 3.89
CA ASN A 94 20.02 4.60 4.01
C ASN A 94 19.90 6.08 4.41
N GLY A 95 18.68 6.62 4.54
CA GLY A 95 18.43 7.96 5.05
C GLY A 95 17.95 7.99 6.50
N ASN A 96 17.85 9.19 7.07
CA ASN A 96 17.16 9.41 8.34
C ASN A 96 15.75 9.92 8.04
N PRO A 97 14.68 9.11 8.16
CA PRO A 97 13.32 9.56 7.90
C PRO A 97 12.82 10.60 8.93
N GLY A 98 13.58 10.83 10.01
CA GLY A 98 13.20 11.71 11.11
C GLY A 98 12.00 11.16 11.87
N ASP A 99 11.15 12.06 12.36
CA ASP A 99 9.90 11.68 13.02
C ASP A 99 8.86 11.16 12.01
N THR A 100 8.49 9.88 12.14
CA THR A 100 7.49 9.22 11.30
C THR A 100 6.08 9.25 11.90
N GLN A 101 5.90 9.75 13.13
CA GLN A 101 4.58 9.83 13.78
C GLN A 101 3.53 10.57 12.95
N PRO A 102 3.84 11.74 12.33
CA PRO A 102 2.87 12.42 11.49
C PRO A 102 2.40 11.58 10.30
N PHE A 103 3.30 10.79 9.72
CA PHE A 103 2.98 9.89 8.61
C PHE A 103 2.08 8.73 9.06
N LYS A 104 2.41 8.07 10.18
CA LYS A 104 1.57 6.99 10.73
C LYS A 104 0.17 7.48 11.08
N GLN A 105 0.06 8.69 11.64
CA GLN A 105 -1.23 9.32 11.93
C GLN A 105 -2.00 9.60 10.64
N ALA A 106 -1.35 10.14 9.60
CA ALA A 106 -1.99 10.40 8.31
C ALA A 106 -2.51 9.11 7.65
N VAL A 107 -1.76 8.02 7.72
CA VAL A 107 -2.18 6.68 7.27
C VAL A 107 -3.44 6.25 8.03
N TYR A 108 -3.46 6.39 9.36
CA TYR A 108 -4.62 6.02 10.17
C TYR A 108 -5.86 6.88 9.88
N GLU A 109 -5.72 8.19 9.71
CA GLU A 109 -6.84 9.06 9.30
C GLU A 109 -7.39 8.66 7.92
N GLN A 110 -6.52 8.19 7.02
CA GLN A 110 -6.96 7.66 5.74
C GLN A 110 -7.69 6.31 5.88
N VAL A 111 -7.28 5.45 6.81
CA VAL A 111 -8.04 4.22 7.17
C VAL A 111 -9.43 4.57 7.69
N LYS A 112 -9.56 5.53 8.62
CA LYS A 112 -10.86 6.01 9.10
C LYS A 112 -11.75 6.49 7.97
N THR A 113 -11.17 7.26 7.05
CA THR A 113 -11.89 7.74 5.87
C THR A 113 -12.41 6.58 5.02
N TYR A 114 -11.63 5.51 4.84
CA TYR A 114 -12.08 4.32 4.10
C TYR A 114 -13.13 3.51 4.87
N ALA A 115 -13.03 3.42 6.19
CA ALA A 115 -14.04 2.77 7.03
C ALA A 115 -15.39 3.51 6.96
N GLU A 116 -15.36 4.84 7.01
CA GLU A 116 -16.57 5.68 6.98
C GLU A 116 -17.20 5.78 5.58
N LYS A 117 -16.38 6.06 4.55
CA LYS A 117 -16.88 6.36 3.19
C LYS A 117 -16.91 5.15 2.28
N GLY A 118 -16.34 4.04 2.71
CA GLY A 118 -16.16 2.83 1.92
C GLY A 118 -14.90 2.85 1.05
N LEU A 119 -14.46 1.65 0.68
CA LEU A 119 -13.33 1.42 -0.19
C LEU A 119 -13.72 1.59 -1.67
N PRO A 120 -12.77 2.00 -2.55
CA PRO A 120 -12.95 1.87 -3.99
C PRO A 120 -13.29 0.43 -4.37
N LYS A 121 -14.20 0.24 -5.34
CA LYS A 121 -14.75 -1.08 -5.72
C LYS A 121 -13.73 -2.21 -5.85
N ARG A 122 -12.56 -1.96 -6.45
CA ARG A 122 -11.50 -2.97 -6.62
C ARG A 122 -10.85 -3.35 -5.29
N ALA A 123 -10.58 -2.37 -4.43
CA ALA A 123 -10.00 -2.61 -3.12
C ALA A 123 -10.97 -3.38 -2.23
N GLU A 124 -12.26 -3.02 -2.27
CA GLU A 124 -13.30 -3.76 -1.54
C GLU A 124 -13.46 -5.20 -2.03
N THR A 125 -13.39 -5.42 -3.35
CA THR A 125 -13.46 -6.77 -3.94
C THR A 125 -12.32 -7.64 -3.41
N LEU A 126 -11.09 -7.11 -3.38
CA LEU A 126 -9.95 -7.85 -2.86
C LEU A 126 -10.06 -8.06 -1.34
N ARG A 127 -10.45 -7.03 -0.57
CA ARG A 127 -10.65 -7.15 0.88
C ARG A 127 -11.61 -8.29 1.21
N LYS A 128 -12.76 -8.36 0.55
CA LYS A 128 -13.75 -9.44 0.75
C LYS A 128 -13.23 -10.82 0.37
N ALA A 129 -12.44 -10.90 -0.71
CA ALA A 129 -11.80 -12.16 -1.10
C ALA A 129 -10.79 -12.63 -0.03
N LEU A 130 -10.00 -11.71 0.54
CA LEU A 130 -9.08 -12.01 1.64
C LEU A 130 -9.85 -12.45 2.89
N VAL A 131 -10.88 -11.70 3.29
CA VAL A 131 -11.73 -12.06 4.43
C VAL A 131 -12.28 -13.48 4.30
N THR A 132 -12.83 -13.80 3.12
CA THR A 132 -13.39 -15.12 2.83
C THR A 132 -12.32 -16.21 2.87
N PHE A 133 -11.14 -15.95 2.30
CA PHE A 133 -10.05 -16.92 2.23
C PHE A 133 -9.42 -17.22 3.60
N TYR A 134 -9.21 -16.18 4.41
CA TYR A 134 -8.55 -16.30 5.72
C TYR A 134 -9.54 -16.50 6.89
N GLY A 135 -10.84 -16.38 6.65
CA GLY A 135 -11.86 -16.55 7.69
C GLY A 135 -11.83 -15.45 8.76
N THR A 136 -11.50 -14.21 8.36
CA THR A 136 -11.51 -13.04 9.25
C THR A 136 -12.88 -12.34 9.24
N GLU A 137 -13.01 -11.24 9.97
CA GLU A 137 -14.25 -10.47 10.02
C GLU A 137 -14.45 -9.61 8.76
N ASP A 138 -15.67 -9.56 8.25
CA ASP A 138 -16.05 -8.73 7.09
C ASP A 138 -16.34 -7.27 7.47
N GLU A 139 -15.43 -6.64 8.21
CA GLU A 139 -15.55 -5.27 8.69
C GLU A 139 -14.19 -4.57 8.78
N ILE A 140 -14.17 -3.25 8.59
CA ILE A 140 -13.01 -2.40 8.91
C ILE A 140 -13.20 -1.86 10.33
N ASP A 141 -12.98 -2.72 11.34
CA ASP A 141 -13.07 -2.34 12.75
C ASP A 141 -11.86 -1.49 13.15
N LEU A 142 -12.10 -0.20 13.42
CA LEU A 142 -11.07 0.77 13.80
C LEU A 142 -10.31 0.40 15.08
N ALA A 143 -10.86 -0.47 15.95
CA ALA A 143 -10.15 -0.96 17.13
C ALA A 143 -8.93 -1.84 16.78
N LYS A 144 -8.87 -2.37 15.55
CA LYS A 144 -7.74 -3.17 15.05
C LYS A 144 -6.61 -2.34 14.46
N PHE A 145 -6.80 -1.02 14.35
CA PHE A 145 -5.85 -0.10 13.72
C PHE A 145 -5.18 0.79 14.78
N ASP A 146 -4.22 0.21 15.50
CA ASP A 146 -3.44 0.90 16.54
C ASP A 146 -2.13 1.47 15.96
N VAL A 147 -2.05 2.81 15.88
CA VAL A 147 -0.88 3.56 15.40
C VAL A 147 0.39 3.25 16.19
N ALA A 148 0.28 2.89 17.48
CA ALA A 148 1.44 2.58 18.31
C ALA A 148 2.06 1.20 18.00
N ARG A 149 1.40 0.36 17.19
CA ARG A 149 1.83 -1.03 16.93
C ARG A 149 2.41 -1.27 15.54
N ILE A 150 2.46 -0.23 14.70
CA ILE A 150 2.85 -0.28 13.28
C ILE A 150 4.14 0.47 13.00
#